data_AF-A0A969LB49-F1
#
_entry.id   AF-A0A969LB49-F1
#
_cell.length_a   1.000
_cell.length_b   1.000
_cell.length_c   1.000
_cell.angle_alpha   90.00
_cell.angle_beta   90.00
_cell.angle_gamma   90.00
#
_symmetry.space_group_name_H-M   'P 1'
#
loop_
_entity.id
_entity.type
_entity.pdbx_description
1 polymer ?
#
loop_
_entity_poly.entity_id
_entity_poly.type
_entity_poly.pdbx_seq_one_letter_code
_entity_poly.pdbx_strand_id
1 'polypeptide(L)'
;MPPRKARPNRKTAPPRPSSDFEEIRPQVFFIHNPAVRQIIKGEGTIDGTRFELTSWRREGLLGRLESHGFRVLTLETQIELLPEPPHADEVEPPDPAATRGVHSIRRGDRYSFFDAWHYRWAAIAPLPPTADGQTHVHLVPGWVVRRRQGRGNASYYQVGGQPDHITLLPLDATDALLHGYAQAMNLPHRPLSISHIEAGYLLPPLELPTAYTTLLKRIAEPVQAGWLVDEQALPLARQVYACIGVALTITPPHE
;
A
#
# COMPACT_ATOMS: atom_id res chain seq x y z
N MET A 1 -59.94 -21.29 5.81
CA MET A 1 -58.99 -20.25 6.29
C MET A 1 -57.88 -20.11 5.27
N PRO A 2 -57.81 -19.02 4.48
CA PRO A 2 -56.71 -18.80 3.55
C PRO A 2 -55.46 -18.30 4.29
N PRO A 3 -54.24 -18.67 3.88
CA PRO A 3 -53.01 -18.20 4.51
C PRO A 3 -52.75 -16.72 4.20
N ARG A 4 -52.43 -15.95 5.25
CA ARG A 4 -52.01 -14.55 5.17
C ARG A 4 -50.72 -14.42 4.35
N LYS A 5 -50.75 -13.63 3.29
CA LYS A 5 -49.56 -13.22 2.52
C LYS A 5 -48.60 -12.43 3.41
N ALA A 6 -47.35 -12.88 3.50
CA ALA A 6 -46.28 -12.17 4.16
C ALA A 6 -46.00 -10.83 3.46
N ARG A 7 -45.86 -9.76 4.24
CA ARG A 7 -45.46 -8.43 3.74
C ARG A 7 -44.01 -8.50 3.24
N PRO A 8 -43.66 -7.81 2.13
CA PRO A 8 -42.30 -7.80 1.63
C PRO A 8 -41.37 -7.03 2.59
N ASN A 9 -40.17 -7.60 2.75
CA ASN A 9 -39.11 -7.14 3.62
C ASN A 9 -38.75 -5.67 3.31
N ARG A 10 -38.65 -4.86 4.38
CA ARG A 10 -38.25 -3.46 4.35
C ARG A 10 -36.84 -3.39 3.75
N LYS A 11 -36.69 -2.77 2.58
CA LYS A 11 -35.38 -2.47 1.97
C LYS A 11 -34.52 -1.78 3.04
N THR A 12 -33.47 -2.44 3.49
CA THR A 12 -32.42 -1.83 4.30
C THR A 12 -31.87 -0.66 3.49
N ALA A 13 -31.95 0.54 4.07
CA ALA A 13 -31.30 1.71 3.48
C ALA A 13 -29.80 1.38 3.30
N PRO A 14 -29.17 1.81 2.19
CA PRO A 14 -27.74 1.62 2.02
C PRO A 14 -27.01 2.20 3.24
N PRO A 15 -25.92 1.55 3.69
CA PRO A 15 -25.11 2.07 4.78
C PRO A 15 -24.71 3.51 4.43
N ARG A 16 -24.82 4.42 5.40
CA ARG A 16 -24.38 5.80 5.19
C ARG A 16 -22.91 5.76 4.76
N PRO A 17 -22.52 6.54 3.73
CA PRO A 17 -21.12 6.69 3.41
C PRO A 17 -20.36 7.17 4.65
N SER A 18 -19.12 6.70 4.82
CA SER A 18 -18.28 6.98 5.99
C SER A 18 -17.95 8.47 6.13
N SER A 19 -18.05 9.24 5.04
CA SER A 19 -17.84 10.68 4.96
C SER A 19 -18.99 11.38 4.21
N ASP A 20 -19.18 12.67 4.48
CA ASP A 20 -20.13 13.52 3.77
C ASP A 20 -19.51 14.13 2.48
N PHE A 21 -18.19 14.27 2.49
CA PHE A 21 -17.39 14.91 1.44
C PHE A 21 -16.01 14.24 1.40
N GLU A 22 -15.64 13.62 0.27
CA GLU A 22 -14.42 12.81 0.14
C GLU A 22 -13.52 13.36 -0.97
N GLU A 23 -12.25 13.60 -0.70
CA GLU A 23 -11.29 13.96 -1.73
C GLU A 23 -10.82 12.72 -2.50
N ILE A 24 -11.03 12.73 -3.82
CA ILE A 24 -10.75 11.61 -4.72
C ILE A 24 -9.56 11.87 -5.65
N ARG A 25 -9.16 13.14 -5.79
CA ARG A 25 -7.92 13.64 -6.39
C ARG A 25 -7.62 15.00 -5.76
N PRO A 26 -6.39 15.55 -5.85
CA PRO A 26 -6.11 16.88 -5.33
C PRO A 26 -7.14 17.88 -5.82
N GLN A 27 -7.81 18.58 -4.90
CA GLN A 27 -8.85 19.59 -5.19
C GLN A 27 -10.15 19.04 -5.82
N VAL A 28 -10.28 17.73 -6.02
CA VAL A 28 -11.47 17.09 -6.58
C VAL A 28 -12.13 16.22 -5.53
N PHE A 29 -13.39 16.52 -5.24
CA PHE A 29 -14.15 15.89 -4.17
C PHE A 29 -15.40 15.18 -4.72
N PHE A 30 -15.78 14.11 -4.05
CA PHE A 30 -17.05 13.43 -4.21
C PHE A 30 -18.00 13.86 -3.08
N ILE A 31 -19.20 14.30 -3.46
CA ILE A 31 -20.25 14.74 -2.55
C ILE A 31 -21.15 13.55 -2.23
N HIS A 32 -20.97 13.00 -1.05
CA HIS A 32 -21.83 11.95 -0.51
C HIS A 32 -23.11 12.52 0.11
N ASN A 33 -23.01 13.70 0.74
CA ASN A 33 -24.13 14.39 1.37
C ASN A 33 -24.50 15.68 0.60
N PRO A 34 -25.67 15.73 -0.08
CA PRO A 34 -26.08 16.90 -0.84
C PRO A 34 -26.19 18.21 -0.03
N ALA A 35 -26.32 18.14 1.30
CA ALA A 35 -26.38 19.33 2.16
C ALA A 35 -25.09 20.16 2.11
N VAL A 36 -23.95 19.53 1.79
CA VAL A 36 -22.65 20.19 1.61
C VAL A 36 -22.70 21.27 0.52
N ARG A 37 -23.57 21.13 -0.49
CA ARG A 37 -23.70 22.06 -1.62
C ARG A 37 -23.96 23.51 -1.22
N GLN A 38 -24.59 23.75 -0.08
CA GLN A 38 -24.86 25.10 0.40
C GLN A 38 -23.57 25.82 0.84
N ILE A 39 -22.56 25.07 1.31
CA ILE A 39 -21.29 25.61 1.81
C ILE A 39 -20.26 25.76 0.68
N ILE A 40 -20.22 24.83 -0.27
CA ILE A 40 -19.28 24.85 -1.41
C ILE A 40 -19.74 25.74 -2.56
N LYS A 41 -20.89 26.41 -2.44
CA LYS A 41 -21.45 27.27 -3.49
C LYS A 41 -20.49 28.43 -3.78
N GLY A 42 -20.04 28.52 -5.03
CA GLY A 42 -19.14 29.59 -5.47
C GLY A 42 -17.65 29.34 -5.19
N GLU A 43 -17.30 28.21 -4.57
CA GLU A 43 -15.90 27.83 -4.31
C GLU A 43 -15.27 27.06 -5.48
N GLY A 44 -16.09 26.55 -6.39
CA GLY A 44 -15.65 25.67 -7.46
C GLY A 44 -16.77 25.29 -8.42
N THR A 45 -16.49 24.30 -9.26
CA THR A 45 -17.44 23.75 -10.23
C THR A 45 -18.07 22.46 -9.69
N ILE A 46 -19.36 22.26 -9.96
CA ILE A 46 -20.08 21.05 -9.55
C ILE A 46 -20.58 20.36 -10.82
N ASP A 47 -20.23 19.09 -10.99
CA ASP A 47 -20.74 18.21 -12.03
C ASP A 47 -21.32 16.94 -11.39
N GLY A 48 -22.66 16.84 -11.36
CA GLY A 48 -23.34 15.74 -10.68
C GLY A 48 -22.98 15.68 -9.19
N THR A 49 -22.34 14.60 -8.75
CA THR A 49 -21.82 14.41 -7.37
C THR A 49 -20.35 14.79 -7.22
N ARG A 50 -19.68 15.21 -8.30
CA ARG A 50 -18.30 15.66 -8.27
C ARG A 50 -18.24 17.17 -8.05
N PHE A 51 -17.32 17.61 -7.21
CA PHE A 51 -16.96 19.00 -7.01
C PHE A 51 -15.48 19.18 -7.29
N GLU A 52 -15.14 20.21 -8.05
CA GLU A 52 -13.76 20.59 -8.30
C GLU A 52 -13.55 21.99 -7.73
N LEU A 53 -12.69 22.06 -6.72
CA LEU A 53 -12.30 23.29 -6.07
C LEU A 53 -11.43 24.09 -7.05
N THR A 54 -11.84 25.33 -7.35
CA THR A 54 -11.05 26.24 -8.19
C THR A 54 -10.43 27.37 -7.37
N SER A 55 -10.82 27.51 -6.10
CA SER A 55 -10.29 28.52 -5.19
C SER A 55 -8.98 28.04 -4.54
N TRP A 56 -8.05 28.97 -4.33
CA TRP A 56 -6.80 28.69 -3.62
C TRP A 56 -6.99 28.48 -2.11
N ARG A 57 -8.22 28.63 -1.59
CA ARG A 57 -8.52 28.61 -0.15
C ARG A 57 -9.04 27.24 0.33
N ARG A 58 -8.38 26.15 -0.10
CA ARG A 58 -8.74 24.78 0.29
C ARG A 58 -8.95 24.64 1.80
N GLU A 59 -7.94 24.97 2.59
CA GLU A 59 -8.00 24.86 4.06
C GLU A 59 -9.16 25.65 4.67
N GLY A 60 -9.44 26.84 4.14
CA GLY A 60 -10.56 27.66 4.59
C GLY A 60 -11.92 27.06 4.26
N LEU A 61 -12.06 26.35 3.14
CA LEU A 61 -13.27 25.61 2.81
C LEU A 61 -13.42 24.39 3.73
N LEU A 62 -12.35 23.60 3.90
CA LEU A 62 -12.37 22.39 4.72
C LEU A 62 -12.78 22.72 6.16
N GLY A 63 -12.14 23.72 6.77
CA GLY A 63 -12.49 24.16 8.13
C GLY A 63 -13.93 24.66 8.27
N ARG A 64 -14.51 25.28 7.24
CA ARG A 64 -15.94 25.65 7.26
C ARG A 64 -16.85 24.44 7.19
N LEU A 65 -16.54 23.44 6.37
CA LEU A 65 -17.33 22.21 6.28
C LEU A 65 -17.36 21.49 7.63
N GLU A 66 -16.18 21.33 8.24
CA GLU A 66 -16.05 20.70 9.56
C GLU A 66 -16.75 21.49 10.66
N SER A 67 -16.64 22.83 10.64
CA SER A 67 -17.35 23.70 11.60
C SER A 67 -18.87 23.59 11.51
N HIS A 68 -19.41 23.17 10.35
CA HIS A 68 -20.84 22.88 10.16
C HIS A 68 -21.20 21.42 10.43
N GLY A 69 -20.26 20.63 10.97
CA GLY A 69 -20.47 19.24 11.38
C GLY A 69 -20.40 18.23 10.25
N PHE A 70 -19.92 18.61 9.06
CA PHE A 70 -19.72 17.67 7.95
C PHE A 70 -18.43 16.87 8.16
N ARG A 71 -18.48 15.57 7.89
CA ARG A 71 -17.30 14.71 7.89
C ARG A 71 -16.59 14.81 6.55
N VAL A 72 -15.43 15.46 6.55
CA VAL A 72 -14.54 15.54 5.40
C VAL A 72 -13.51 14.43 5.47
N LEU A 73 -13.31 13.71 4.37
CA LEU A 73 -12.23 12.74 4.22
C LEU A 73 -11.27 13.22 3.15
N THR A 74 -10.20 13.90 3.54
CA THR A 74 -9.19 14.42 2.59
C THR A 74 -8.25 13.31 2.13
N LEU A 75 -7.39 13.61 1.15
CA LEU A 75 -6.32 12.68 0.78
C LEU A 75 -5.32 12.50 1.93
N GLU A 76 -4.99 13.55 2.68
CA GLU A 76 -4.12 13.46 3.86
C GLU A 76 -4.70 12.53 4.93
N THR A 77 -5.99 12.68 5.27
CA THR A 77 -6.65 11.77 6.22
C THR A 77 -6.70 10.33 5.69
N GLN A 78 -6.85 10.13 4.38
CA GLN A 78 -6.77 8.79 3.79
C GLN A 78 -5.37 8.17 3.90
N ILE A 79 -4.31 9.00 3.82
CA ILE A 79 -2.92 8.56 4.02
C ILE A 79 -2.73 8.13 5.48
N GLU A 80 -3.24 8.89 6.44
CA GLU A 80 -3.18 8.54 7.87
C GLU A 80 -3.94 7.24 8.20
N LEU A 81 -4.92 6.85 7.39
CA LEU A 81 -5.68 5.61 7.55
C LEU A 81 -5.06 4.41 6.83
N LEU A 82 -3.90 4.58 6.17
CA LEU A 82 -3.22 3.46 5.54
C LEU A 82 -2.76 2.44 6.59
N PRO A 83 -2.79 1.13 6.28
CA PRO A 83 -2.24 0.11 7.16
C PRO A 83 -0.77 0.40 7.46
N GLU A 84 -0.43 0.50 8.75
CA GLU A 84 0.93 0.76 9.19
C GLU A 84 1.77 -0.54 9.19
N PRO A 85 3.07 -0.47 8.89
CA PRO A 85 3.98 -1.57 9.13
C PRO A 85 4.00 -1.95 10.63
N PRO A 86 4.22 -3.23 10.98
CA PRO A 86 4.49 -3.61 12.35
C PRO A 86 5.69 -2.83 12.91
N HIS A 87 5.70 -2.61 14.22
CA HIS A 87 6.75 -1.79 14.82
C HIS A 87 8.14 -2.42 14.64
N ALA A 88 9.15 -1.57 14.52
CA ALA A 88 10.56 -1.95 14.40
C ALA A 88 11.00 -3.00 15.44
N ASP A 89 10.54 -2.85 16.69
CA ASP A 89 10.87 -3.73 17.81
C ASP A 89 10.19 -5.10 17.74
N GLU A 90 9.13 -5.23 16.93
CA GLU A 90 8.39 -6.48 16.72
C GLU A 90 8.95 -7.30 15.55
N VAL A 91 9.83 -6.70 14.76
CA VAL A 91 10.38 -7.30 13.55
C VAL A 91 11.88 -7.44 13.65
N GLU A 92 12.34 -8.68 13.79
CA GLU A 92 13.76 -8.98 13.80
C GLU A 92 14.40 -8.52 12.46
N PRO A 93 15.45 -7.68 12.51
CA PRO A 93 16.11 -7.24 11.30
C PRO A 93 16.76 -8.44 10.59
N PRO A 94 16.84 -8.43 9.26
CA PRO A 94 17.52 -9.49 8.53
C PRO A 94 19.01 -9.46 8.86
N ASP A 95 19.48 -10.39 9.70
CA ASP A 95 20.91 -10.56 10.00
C ASP A 95 21.59 -11.35 8.86
N PRO A 96 22.50 -10.74 8.08
CA PRO A 96 23.22 -11.44 7.01
C PRO A 96 24.17 -12.53 7.55
N ALA A 97 24.54 -12.47 8.83
CA ALA A 97 25.33 -13.49 9.52
C ALA A 97 24.47 -14.58 10.17
N ALA A 98 23.14 -14.45 10.16
CA ALA A 98 22.26 -15.46 10.75
C ALA A 98 22.44 -16.81 10.06
N THR A 99 22.39 -17.85 10.88
CA THR A 99 22.57 -19.22 10.41
C THR A 99 21.39 -19.60 9.53
N ARG A 100 21.69 -20.02 8.31
CA ARG A 100 20.68 -20.44 7.33
C ARG A 100 20.18 -21.84 7.66
N GLY A 101 18.88 -21.98 7.84
CA GLY A 101 18.24 -23.28 7.92
C GLY A 101 17.94 -23.86 6.55
N VAL A 102 17.87 -25.19 6.48
CA VAL A 102 17.53 -25.92 5.25
C VAL A 102 16.05 -26.25 5.27
N HIS A 103 15.31 -25.82 4.25
CA HIS A 103 13.89 -26.10 4.11
C HIS A 103 13.62 -26.87 2.81
N SER A 104 12.90 -27.99 2.92
CA SER A 104 12.53 -28.81 1.77
C SER A 104 11.41 -28.15 0.96
N ILE A 105 11.55 -28.15 -0.37
CA ILE A 105 10.56 -27.55 -1.27
C ILE A 105 9.98 -28.58 -2.24
N ARG A 106 8.76 -28.34 -2.71
CA ARG A 106 8.15 -29.21 -3.73
C ARG A 106 8.73 -28.88 -5.11
N ARG A 107 8.76 -29.88 -5.99
CA ARG A 107 9.18 -29.69 -7.38
C ARG A 107 8.32 -28.59 -8.04
N GLY A 108 8.99 -27.60 -8.62
CA GLY A 108 8.33 -26.47 -9.31
C GLY A 108 7.92 -25.31 -8.40
N ASP A 109 8.13 -25.41 -7.09
CA ASP A 109 8.04 -24.26 -6.20
C ASP A 109 9.22 -23.32 -6.44
N ARG A 110 8.93 -22.02 -6.41
CA ARG A 110 9.93 -20.96 -6.40
C ARG A 110 9.74 -20.11 -5.17
N TYR A 111 10.81 -19.93 -4.41
CA TYR A 111 10.82 -19.05 -3.24
C TYR A 111 11.56 -17.75 -3.57
N SER A 112 11.11 -16.67 -2.96
CA SER A 112 11.76 -15.37 -2.96
C SER A 112 11.69 -14.82 -1.54
N PHE A 113 12.68 -14.05 -1.12
CA PHE A 113 12.60 -13.27 0.13
C PHE A 113 12.42 -11.80 -0.20
N PHE A 114 11.86 -11.04 0.75
CA PHE A 114 11.82 -9.59 0.62
C PHE A 114 13.21 -9.02 0.94
N ASP A 115 13.87 -8.47 -0.07
CA ASP A 115 15.17 -7.82 0.04
C ASP A 115 14.96 -6.39 0.56
N ALA A 116 15.04 -6.24 1.89
CA ALA A 116 14.83 -4.99 2.61
C ALA A 116 15.80 -3.86 2.19
N TRP A 117 16.99 -4.20 1.65
CA TRP A 117 17.95 -3.20 1.16
C TRP A 117 17.53 -2.57 -0.17
N HIS A 118 16.79 -3.32 -1.00
CA HIS A 118 16.42 -2.91 -2.35
C HIS A 118 14.90 -2.82 -2.56
N TYR A 119 14.11 -3.01 -1.50
CA TYR A 119 12.63 -2.95 -1.51
C TYR A 119 11.99 -3.84 -2.59
N ARG A 120 12.49 -5.06 -2.78
CA ARG A 120 12.04 -5.97 -3.84
C ARG A 120 12.07 -7.42 -3.43
N TRP A 121 11.32 -8.26 -4.14
CA TRP A 121 11.44 -9.71 -3.99
C TRP A 121 12.68 -10.24 -4.71
N ALA A 122 13.62 -10.82 -3.97
CA ALA A 122 14.81 -11.47 -4.50
C ALA A 122 14.63 -12.99 -4.52
N ALA A 123 14.98 -13.64 -5.62
CA ALA A 123 14.83 -15.09 -5.77
C ALA A 123 15.78 -15.85 -4.85
N ILE A 124 15.30 -16.93 -4.23
CA ILE A 124 16.13 -17.86 -3.46
C ILE A 124 16.50 -19.02 -4.39
N ALA A 125 17.80 -19.20 -4.61
CA ALA A 125 18.30 -20.30 -5.43
C ALA A 125 18.04 -21.64 -4.72
N PRO A 126 17.47 -22.64 -5.42
CA PRO A 126 17.37 -23.98 -4.87
C PRO A 126 18.77 -24.60 -4.74
N LEU A 127 18.94 -25.40 -3.69
CA LEU A 127 20.11 -26.25 -3.50
C LEU A 127 20.08 -27.43 -4.48
N PRO A 128 21.25 -28.00 -4.80
CA PRO A 128 21.32 -29.25 -5.57
C PRO A 128 20.40 -30.31 -4.94
N PRO A 129 19.63 -31.06 -5.76
CA PRO A 129 18.79 -32.13 -5.25
C PRO A 129 19.60 -33.16 -4.47
N THR A 130 19.03 -33.71 -3.40
CA THR A 130 19.63 -34.83 -2.68
C THR A 130 19.60 -36.11 -3.53
N ALA A 131 20.29 -37.16 -3.09
CA ALA A 131 20.26 -38.47 -3.74
C ALA A 131 18.82 -39.02 -3.92
N ASP A 132 17.92 -38.68 -2.98
CA ASP A 132 16.49 -39.04 -3.02
C ASP A 132 15.64 -38.12 -3.92
N GLY A 133 16.28 -37.19 -4.65
CA GLY A 133 15.63 -36.26 -5.57
C GLY A 133 14.91 -35.07 -4.90
N GLN A 134 15.06 -34.89 -3.59
CA GLN A 134 14.42 -33.81 -2.85
C GLN A 134 15.20 -32.50 -3.02
N THR A 135 14.49 -31.42 -3.37
CA THR A 135 15.06 -30.08 -3.52
C THR A 135 14.88 -29.29 -2.23
N HIS A 136 15.88 -28.47 -1.90
CA HIS A 136 15.89 -27.66 -0.68
C HIS A 136 16.21 -26.20 -1.01
N VAL A 137 15.94 -25.30 -0.07
CA VAL A 137 16.37 -23.90 -0.10
C VAL A 137 16.96 -23.51 1.26
N HIS A 138 17.81 -22.49 1.26
CA HIS A 138 18.24 -21.84 2.49
C HIS A 138 17.26 -20.73 2.88
N LEU A 139 16.73 -20.82 4.09
CA LEU A 139 15.89 -19.78 4.70
C LEU A 139 16.55 -19.28 5.97
N VAL A 140 16.31 -18.01 6.30
CA VAL A 140 16.79 -17.39 7.53
C VAL A 140 15.57 -17.03 8.38
N PRO A 141 15.54 -17.40 9.68
CA PRO A 141 14.50 -16.92 10.59
C PRO A 141 14.32 -15.41 10.52
N GLY A 142 13.08 -14.95 10.66
CA GLY A 142 12.68 -13.56 10.49
C GLY A 142 12.37 -13.16 9.04
N TRP A 143 12.97 -13.80 8.01
CA TRP A 143 12.70 -13.42 6.62
C TRP A 143 11.22 -13.49 6.26
N VAL A 144 10.74 -12.48 5.54
CA VAL A 144 9.48 -12.60 4.81
C VAL A 144 9.75 -13.26 3.47
N VAL A 145 9.02 -14.34 3.17
CA VAL A 145 9.19 -15.12 1.95
C VAL A 145 7.89 -15.24 1.16
N ARG A 146 8.04 -15.24 -0.16
CA ARG A 146 6.99 -15.46 -1.14
C ARG A 146 7.25 -16.76 -1.87
N ARG A 147 6.30 -17.68 -1.78
CA ARG A 147 6.28 -18.96 -2.52
C ARG A 147 5.36 -18.83 -3.74
N ARG A 148 5.83 -19.27 -4.90
CA ARG A 148 5.01 -19.40 -6.11
C ARG A 148 5.05 -20.82 -6.65
N GLN A 149 3.87 -21.40 -6.85
CA GLN A 149 3.72 -22.68 -7.53
C GLN A 149 3.35 -22.43 -9.01
N GLY A 150 4.33 -22.60 -9.91
CA GLY A 150 4.13 -22.36 -11.34
C GLY A 150 3.67 -20.92 -11.68
N ARG A 151 2.53 -20.81 -12.38
CA ARG A 151 1.89 -19.53 -12.79
C ARG A 151 0.78 -19.05 -11.84
N GLY A 152 0.50 -19.77 -10.76
CA GLY A 152 -0.56 -19.43 -9.82
C GLY A 152 -0.25 -18.18 -8.97
N ASN A 153 -1.21 -17.86 -8.09
CA ASN A 153 -1.05 -16.85 -7.04
C ASN A 153 0.11 -17.22 -6.11
N ALA A 154 0.74 -16.18 -5.57
CA ALA A 154 1.76 -16.37 -4.56
C ALA A 154 1.14 -16.65 -3.19
N SER A 155 1.84 -17.42 -2.37
CA SER A 155 1.58 -17.55 -0.93
C SER A 155 2.73 -16.88 -0.19
N TYR A 156 2.43 -16.27 0.95
CA TYR A 156 3.40 -15.49 1.70
C TYR A 156 3.56 -16.06 3.11
N TYR A 157 4.77 -15.96 3.65
CA TYR A 157 5.10 -16.52 4.95
C TYR A 157 6.15 -15.66 5.64
N GLN A 158 6.14 -15.65 6.97
CA GLN A 158 7.30 -15.31 7.79
C GLN A 158 8.04 -16.59 8.15
N VAL A 159 9.35 -16.60 7.99
CA VAL A 159 10.20 -17.71 8.41
C VAL A 159 10.38 -17.63 9.92
N GLY A 160 9.96 -18.67 10.62
CA GLY A 160 10.13 -18.81 12.07
C GLY A 160 10.97 -20.02 12.44
N GLY A 161 11.05 -20.28 13.74
CA GLY A 161 11.79 -21.42 14.29
C GLY A 161 13.28 -21.15 14.40
N GLN A 162 14.05 -22.23 14.46
CA GLN A 162 15.51 -22.22 14.58
C GLN A 162 16.13 -22.73 13.27
N PRO A 163 17.41 -22.47 12.98
CA PRO A 163 18.05 -22.92 11.73
C PRO A 163 17.97 -24.44 11.49
N ASP A 164 17.94 -25.25 12.54
CA ASP A 164 17.74 -26.71 12.49
C ASP A 164 16.28 -27.13 12.30
N HIS A 165 15.33 -26.24 12.59
CA HIS A 165 13.89 -26.47 12.45
C HIS A 165 13.17 -25.22 11.94
N ILE A 166 13.18 -25.04 10.62
CA ILE A 166 12.49 -23.93 9.95
C ILE A 166 10.98 -24.16 9.92
N THR A 167 10.22 -23.18 10.42
CA THR A 167 8.77 -23.12 10.30
C THR A 167 8.35 -21.99 9.38
N LEU A 168 7.22 -22.16 8.68
CA LEU A 168 6.64 -21.12 7.84
C LEU A 168 5.31 -20.67 8.43
N LEU A 169 5.27 -19.46 8.96
CA LEU A 169 4.07 -18.84 9.51
C LEU A 169 3.34 -18.12 8.38
N PRO A 170 2.08 -18.46 8.06
CA PRO A 170 1.39 -17.87 6.92
C PRO A 170 1.12 -16.38 7.14
N LEU A 171 1.32 -15.60 6.08
CA LEU A 171 0.94 -14.19 5.98
C LEU A 171 0.04 -13.99 4.77
N ASP A 172 -0.81 -12.97 4.82
CA ASP A 172 -1.42 -12.47 3.59
C ASP A 172 -0.42 -11.60 2.79
N ALA A 173 -0.80 -11.20 1.58
CA ALA A 173 0.08 -10.43 0.71
C ALA A 173 0.37 -9.01 1.22
N THR A 174 -0.58 -8.39 1.90
CA THR A 174 -0.44 -7.04 2.49
C THR A 174 0.50 -7.11 3.68
N ASP A 175 0.26 -8.03 4.61
CA ASP A 175 1.08 -8.24 5.79
C ASP A 175 2.52 -8.57 5.40
N ALA A 176 2.71 -9.44 4.41
CA ALA A 176 4.04 -9.77 3.93
C ALA A 176 4.82 -8.54 3.41
N LEU A 177 4.18 -7.66 2.65
CA LEU A 177 4.81 -6.42 2.21
C LEU A 177 5.10 -5.49 3.40
N LEU A 178 4.14 -5.29 4.30
CA LEU A 178 4.30 -4.43 5.47
C LEU A 178 5.42 -4.92 6.40
N HIS A 179 5.51 -6.23 6.66
CA HIS A 179 6.63 -6.82 7.40
C HIS A 179 7.96 -6.62 6.67
N GLY A 180 7.99 -6.75 5.33
CA GLY A 180 9.19 -6.48 4.55
C GLY A 180 9.66 -5.03 4.63
N TYR A 181 8.71 -4.07 4.61
CA TYR A 181 9.01 -2.66 4.81
C TYR A 181 9.45 -2.36 6.25
N ALA A 182 8.82 -2.96 7.25
CA ALA A 182 9.28 -2.86 8.64
C ALA A 182 10.72 -3.36 8.82
N GLN A 183 11.10 -4.45 8.16
CA GLN A 183 12.50 -4.92 8.13
C GLN A 183 13.45 -3.88 7.53
N ALA A 184 13.02 -3.18 6.48
CA ALA A 184 13.83 -2.12 5.85
C ALA A 184 13.97 -0.87 6.74
N MET A 185 12.97 -0.57 7.56
CA MET A 185 13.01 0.54 8.52
C MET A 185 14.07 0.34 9.60
N ASN A 186 14.44 -0.90 9.91
CA ASN A 186 15.52 -1.25 10.83
C ASN A 186 16.93 -1.16 10.21
N LEU A 187 17.03 -0.89 8.92
CA LEU A 187 18.30 -0.72 8.21
C LEU A 187 18.65 0.76 8.06
N PRO A 188 19.94 1.10 7.81
CA PRO A 188 20.32 2.49 7.53
C PRO A 188 19.47 3.10 6.41
N HIS A 189 18.75 4.17 6.73
CA HIS A 189 17.82 4.80 5.80
C HIS A 189 18.54 5.27 4.54
N ARG A 190 18.07 4.78 3.39
CA ARG A 190 18.52 5.21 2.07
C ARG A 190 17.35 5.77 1.29
N PRO A 191 17.30 7.09 1.06
CA PRO A 191 16.27 7.69 0.23
C PRO A 191 16.31 7.11 -1.19
N LEU A 192 15.14 6.90 -1.77
CA LEU A 192 15.00 6.51 -3.16
C LEU A 192 14.93 7.76 -4.04
N SER A 193 15.72 7.73 -5.10
CA SER A 193 15.72 8.74 -6.14
C SER A 193 14.41 8.72 -6.93
N ILE A 194 13.81 9.89 -7.13
CA ILE A 194 12.76 10.14 -8.13
C ILE A 194 13.33 10.96 -9.28
N SER A 195 12.86 10.70 -10.49
CA SER A 195 13.29 11.39 -11.70
C SER A 195 12.29 12.46 -12.08
N HIS A 196 12.75 13.68 -12.30
CA HIS A 196 11.94 14.73 -12.89
C HIS A 196 11.98 14.61 -14.42
N ILE A 197 10.80 14.53 -15.04
CA ILE A 197 10.60 14.50 -16.48
C ILE A 197 9.62 15.62 -16.87
N GLU A 198 9.46 15.90 -18.16
CA GLU A 198 8.58 16.98 -18.64
C GLU A 198 7.14 16.87 -18.11
N ALA A 199 6.62 15.64 -18.00
CA ALA A 199 5.25 15.39 -17.54
C ALA A 199 5.08 15.36 -16.01
N GLY A 200 6.16 15.49 -15.22
CA GLY A 200 6.12 15.44 -13.76
C GLY A 200 7.22 14.58 -13.14
N TYR A 201 6.91 13.92 -12.03
CA TYR A 201 7.87 13.14 -11.25
C TYR A 201 7.57 11.64 -11.38
N LEU A 202 8.57 10.88 -11.81
CA LEU A 202 8.51 9.43 -11.87
C LEU A 202 8.95 8.82 -10.53
N LEU A 203 8.02 8.14 -9.88
CA LEU A 203 8.25 7.41 -8.63
C LEU A 203 8.90 6.04 -8.89
N PRO A 204 9.72 5.52 -7.96
CA PRO A 204 10.32 4.20 -8.09
C PRO A 204 9.24 3.11 -8.19
N PRO A 205 9.45 2.06 -9.01
CA PRO A 205 8.50 0.97 -9.17
C PRO A 205 8.57 -0.01 -8.00
N LEU A 206 7.98 0.37 -6.86
CA LEU A 206 7.88 -0.49 -5.68
C LEU A 206 6.59 -1.35 -5.70
N GLU A 207 6.69 -2.56 -5.16
CA GLU A 207 5.50 -3.41 -4.91
C GLU A 207 4.84 -2.94 -3.61
N LEU A 208 3.77 -2.15 -3.72
CA LEU A 208 3.06 -1.58 -2.57
C LEU A 208 1.84 -2.42 -2.17
N PRO A 209 1.39 -2.38 -0.90
CA PRO A 209 0.13 -3.00 -0.50
C PRO A 209 -1.08 -2.43 -1.27
N THR A 210 -2.16 -3.21 -1.36
CA THR A 210 -3.31 -2.82 -2.21
C THR A 210 -3.94 -1.47 -1.79
N ALA A 211 -4.05 -1.19 -0.50
CA ALA A 211 -4.56 0.10 0.00
C ALA A 211 -3.71 1.28 -0.49
N TYR A 212 -2.38 1.13 -0.43
CA TYR A 212 -1.41 2.12 -0.89
C TYR A 212 -1.51 2.35 -2.40
N THR A 213 -1.55 1.28 -3.20
CA THR A 213 -1.72 1.41 -4.66
C THR A 213 -3.06 2.04 -5.04
N THR A 214 -4.11 1.79 -4.26
CA THR A 214 -5.44 2.35 -4.50
C THR A 214 -5.47 3.84 -4.24
N LEU A 215 -4.84 4.29 -3.15
CA LEU A 215 -4.68 5.70 -2.84
C LEU A 215 -3.73 6.38 -3.84
N LEU A 216 -2.64 5.73 -4.23
CA LEU A 216 -1.70 6.29 -5.20
C LEU A 216 -2.37 6.55 -6.55
N LYS A 217 -3.30 5.70 -7.01
CA LYS A 217 -4.12 5.96 -8.22
C LYS A 217 -5.00 7.21 -8.16
N ARG A 218 -5.23 7.77 -6.97
CA ARG A 218 -5.97 9.04 -6.79
C ARG A 218 -5.09 10.27 -7.05
N ILE A 219 -3.77 10.12 -6.88
CA ILE A 219 -2.81 11.22 -6.94
C ILE A 219 -1.73 11.03 -8.03
N ALA A 220 -1.73 9.88 -8.70
CA ALA A 220 -0.71 9.47 -9.66
C ALA A 220 -1.32 8.70 -10.84
N GLU A 221 -0.66 8.77 -11.99
CA GLU A 221 -0.96 7.96 -13.17
C GLU A 221 -0.01 6.75 -13.26
N PRO A 222 -0.54 5.53 -13.45
CA PRO A 222 0.31 4.36 -13.66
C PRO A 222 0.96 4.42 -15.05
N VAL A 223 2.29 4.29 -15.09
CA VAL A 223 3.09 4.23 -16.33
C VAL A 223 3.96 2.99 -16.32
N GLN A 224 4.56 2.62 -17.47
CA GLN A 224 5.38 1.40 -17.56
C GLN A 224 6.54 1.39 -16.55
N ALA A 225 7.12 2.55 -16.27
CA ALA A 225 8.27 2.70 -15.39
C ALA A 225 7.91 2.90 -13.90
N GLY A 226 6.62 2.88 -13.54
CA GLY A 226 6.16 3.10 -12.17
C GLY A 226 4.92 4.00 -12.11
N TRP A 227 5.02 5.09 -11.36
CA TRP A 227 3.94 6.05 -11.18
C TRP A 227 4.41 7.45 -11.55
N LEU A 228 3.62 8.15 -12.36
CA LEU A 228 3.84 9.55 -12.70
C LEU A 228 2.97 10.42 -11.81
N VAL A 229 3.58 11.40 -11.16
CA VAL A 229 2.90 12.33 -10.25
C VAL A 229 3.18 13.75 -10.71
N ASP A 230 2.15 14.59 -10.73
CA ASP A 230 2.34 16.02 -10.99
C ASP A 230 3.04 16.72 -9.81
N GLU A 231 3.46 17.97 -10.03
CA GLU A 231 4.17 18.73 -9.01
C GLU A 231 3.32 19.01 -7.75
N GLN A 232 2.01 19.19 -7.91
CA GLN A 232 1.09 19.50 -6.80
C GLN A 232 0.82 18.28 -5.91
N ALA A 233 0.82 17.09 -6.50
CA ALA A 233 0.57 15.82 -5.84
C ALA A 233 1.84 15.18 -5.25
N LEU A 234 3.03 15.67 -5.62
CA LEU A 234 4.30 15.13 -5.11
C LEU A 234 4.40 15.09 -3.57
N PRO A 235 3.97 16.14 -2.82
CA PRO A 235 3.98 16.07 -1.35
C PRO A 235 3.12 14.92 -0.80
N LEU A 236 1.95 14.67 -1.38
CA LEU A 236 1.08 13.56 -0.97
C LEU A 236 1.72 12.20 -1.31
N ALA A 237 2.32 12.08 -2.49
CA ALA A 237 3.04 10.86 -2.86
C ALA A 237 4.20 10.57 -1.90
N ARG A 238 4.94 11.59 -1.47
CA ARG A 238 5.99 11.44 -0.43
C ARG A 238 5.43 10.93 0.88
N GLN A 239 4.28 11.45 1.33
CA GLN A 239 3.63 10.97 2.56
C GLN A 239 3.20 9.50 2.45
N VAL A 240 2.63 9.07 1.31
CA VAL A 240 2.26 7.67 1.07
C VAL A 240 3.48 6.73 1.22
N TYR A 241 4.63 7.11 0.67
CA TYR A 241 5.85 6.30 0.79
C TYR A 241 6.47 6.40 2.20
N ALA A 242 6.33 7.54 2.87
CA ALA A 242 6.80 7.71 4.23
C ALA A 242 6.08 6.78 5.23
N CYS A 243 4.80 6.46 5.00
CA CYS A 243 4.04 5.51 5.83
C CYS A 243 4.66 4.10 5.88
N ILE A 244 5.46 3.71 4.87
CA ILE A 244 6.22 2.44 4.83
C ILE A 244 7.72 2.66 5.03
N GLY A 245 8.11 3.80 5.59
CA GLY A 245 9.51 4.12 5.89
C GLY A 245 10.38 4.45 4.68
N VAL A 246 9.78 4.71 3.51
CA VAL A 246 10.52 5.03 2.28
C VAL A 246 10.57 6.54 2.08
N ALA A 247 11.75 7.12 2.21
CA ALA A 247 12.00 8.52 1.85
C ALA A 247 12.25 8.67 0.35
N LEU A 248 11.68 9.71 -0.28
CA LEU A 248 11.88 10.02 -1.69
C LEU A 248 12.65 11.33 -1.87
N THR A 249 13.71 11.32 -2.69
CA THR A 249 14.55 12.49 -2.99
C THR A 249 14.64 12.74 -4.48
N ILE A 250 14.56 14.00 -4.90
CA ILE A 250 14.69 14.37 -6.32
C ILE A 250 16.16 14.19 -6.72
N THR A 251 16.39 13.42 -7.78
CA THR A 251 17.72 13.34 -8.40
C THR A 251 17.95 14.66 -9.13
N PRO A 252 19.04 15.41 -8.83
CA PRO A 252 19.38 16.57 -9.65
C PRO A 252 19.62 16.11 -11.09
N PRO A 253 19.21 16.88 -12.11
CA PRO A 253 19.58 16.58 -13.48
C PRO A 253 21.11 16.48 -13.54
N HIS A 254 21.62 15.40 -14.15
CA HIS A 254 23.04 15.29 -14.43
C HIS A 254 23.44 16.48 -15.33
N GLU A 255 24.25 17.40 -14.81
CA GLU A 255 24.99 18.38 -15.60
C GLU A 255 26.04 17.71 -16.49
#